data_AF-A0A8C9AJ93-F1
#
_entry.id   AF-A0A8C9AJ93-F1
#
_cell.length_a   1.000
_cell.length_b   1.000
_cell.length_c   1.000
_cell.angle_alpha   90.00
_cell.angle_beta   90.00
_cell.angle_gamma   90.00
#
_symmetry.space_group_name_H-M   'P 1'
#
loop_
_entity.id
_entity.type
_entity.pdbx_description
1 polymer ?
#
loop_
_entity_poly.entity_id
_entity_poly.type
_entity_poly.pdbx_seq_one_letter_code
_entity_poly.pdbx_strand_id
1 'polypeptide(L)'
;MRSMKKRLQKELLALQNDPPPGMTLNEKSESAPGTLFEGENFQLLFKFSSQYPFDSPQVMFTGENSPVHPHVYSNSHICLFILTEDWSPVLSVQSVCLSIISTLSSCKEKRQPPDNSFYVQTCDKNPKETKWWYHDDTC
;
A
#
# COMPACT_ATOMS: atom_id res chain seq x y z
N MET A 1 -25.95 10.76 -1.55
CA MET A 1 -24.65 10.41 -0.97
C MET A 1 -24.40 8.91 -1.14
N ARG A 2 -23.36 8.48 -1.87
CA ARG A 2 -22.99 7.06 -1.95
C ARG A 2 -22.42 6.64 -0.60
N SER A 3 -23.08 5.72 0.10
CA SER A 3 -22.61 5.20 1.39
C SER A 3 -21.27 4.47 1.21
N MET A 4 -20.29 4.78 2.05
CA MET A 4 -18.97 4.12 2.11
C MET A 4 -19.08 2.60 2.05
N LYS A 5 -20.05 2.01 2.77
CA LYS A 5 -20.35 0.56 2.72
C LYS A 5 -20.68 0.06 1.32
N LYS A 6 -21.52 0.80 0.57
CA LYS A 6 -21.88 0.42 -0.81
C LYS A 6 -20.67 0.49 -1.76
N ARG A 7 -19.76 1.46 -1.54
CA ARG A 7 -18.52 1.57 -2.31
C ARG A 7 -17.60 0.39 -2.03
N LEU A 8 -17.35 0.09 -0.75
CA LEU A 8 -16.50 -1.03 -0.34
C LEU A 8 -17.06 -2.37 -0.81
N GLN A 9 -18.37 -2.58 -0.71
CA GLN A 9 -19.01 -3.80 -1.23
C GLN A 9 -18.78 -3.96 -2.73
N LYS A 10 -18.89 -2.87 -3.51
CA LYS A 10 -18.63 -2.92 -4.95
C LYS A 10 -17.16 -3.25 -5.26
N GLU A 11 -16.22 -2.68 -4.51
CA GLU A 11 -14.79 -2.95 -4.68
C GLU A 11 -14.39 -4.36 -4.28
N LEU A 12 -14.92 -4.85 -3.15
CA LEU A 12 -14.71 -6.23 -2.72
C LEU A 12 -15.24 -7.22 -3.75
N LEU A 13 -16.42 -6.93 -4.31
CA LEU A 13 -17.02 -7.77 -5.34
C LEU A 13 -16.24 -7.69 -6.66
N ALA A 14 -15.67 -6.53 -7.00
CA ALA A 14 -14.77 -6.39 -8.16
C ALA A 14 -13.47 -7.22 -7.95
N LEU A 15 -12.85 -7.13 -6.77
CA LEU A 15 -11.66 -7.91 -6.43
C LEU A 15 -11.91 -9.42 -6.40
N GLN A 16 -13.11 -9.86 -5.99
CA GLN A 16 -13.49 -11.27 -6.01
C GLN A 16 -13.74 -11.80 -7.42
N ASN A 17 -14.33 -10.97 -8.30
CA ASN A 17 -14.64 -11.40 -9.67
C ASN A 17 -13.44 -11.29 -10.62
N ASP A 18 -12.60 -10.27 -10.45
CA ASP A 18 -11.46 -9.97 -11.32
C ASP A 18 -10.27 -9.50 -10.47
N PRO A 19 -9.60 -10.43 -9.76
CA PRO A 19 -8.42 -10.08 -8.98
C PRO A 19 -7.26 -9.71 -9.93
N PRO A 20 -6.47 -8.67 -9.60
CA PRO A 20 -5.29 -8.34 -10.38
C PRO A 20 -4.27 -9.49 -10.37
N PRO A 21 -3.50 -9.67 -11.46
CA PRO A 21 -2.54 -10.77 -11.57
C PRO A 21 -1.50 -10.71 -10.45
N GLY A 22 -1.32 -11.82 -9.72
CA GLY A 22 -0.45 -11.90 -8.54
C GLY A 22 -1.12 -11.50 -7.23
N MET A 23 -2.44 -11.28 -7.21
CA MET A 23 -3.18 -11.00 -5.97
C MET A 23 -4.43 -11.88 -5.83
N THR A 24 -4.70 -12.32 -4.62
CA THR A 24 -5.92 -13.07 -4.28
C THR A 24 -6.51 -12.55 -2.97
N LEU A 25 -7.82 -12.29 -2.96
CA LEU A 25 -8.51 -11.82 -1.77
C LEU A 25 -8.71 -13.00 -0.80
N ASN A 26 -8.04 -12.94 0.36
CA ASN A 26 -8.01 -13.97 1.42
C ASN A 26 -7.13 -15.20 1.18
N GLU A 27 -6.29 -15.20 0.13
CA GLU A 27 -5.32 -16.26 -0.11
C GLU A 27 -3.91 -15.68 -0.32
N LYS A 28 -2.89 -16.51 -0.11
CA LYS A 28 -1.48 -16.11 -0.26
C LYS A 28 -1.24 -15.59 -1.67
N SER A 29 -0.87 -14.31 -1.76
CA SER A 29 -0.50 -13.66 -3.02
C SER A 29 0.98 -13.87 -3.27
N GLU A 30 1.31 -14.53 -4.38
CA GLU A 30 2.70 -14.75 -4.80
C GLU A 30 3.24 -13.51 -5.51
N SER A 31 4.39 -13.02 -5.05
CA SER A 31 5.09 -11.92 -5.73
C SER A 31 5.44 -12.29 -7.17
N ALA A 32 5.39 -11.31 -8.08
CA ALA A 32 5.60 -11.55 -9.51
C ALA A 32 6.96 -12.22 -9.80
N PRO A 33 7.01 -13.21 -10.71
CA PRO A 33 8.25 -13.90 -11.08
C PRO A 33 9.24 -12.93 -11.72
N GLY A 34 10.52 -13.04 -11.37
CA GLY A 34 11.59 -12.14 -11.84
C GLY A 34 11.80 -10.88 -10.99
N THR A 35 11.21 -10.80 -9.79
CA THR A 35 11.39 -9.67 -8.86
C THR A 35 12.30 -10.07 -7.69
N LEU A 36 12.88 -9.08 -7.00
CA LEU A 36 13.71 -9.32 -5.81
C LEU A 36 12.97 -10.04 -4.67
N PHE A 37 11.64 -10.06 -4.73
CA PHE A 37 10.76 -10.68 -3.75
C PHE A 37 10.09 -11.94 -4.29
N GLU A 38 10.57 -12.51 -5.40
CA GLU A 38 10.06 -13.75 -5.97
C GLU A 38 10.03 -14.88 -4.92
N GLY A 39 8.86 -15.54 -4.79
CA GLY A 39 8.60 -16.57 -3.78
C GLY A 39 8.26 -16.04 -2.38
N GLU A 40 8.37 -14.74 -2.12
CA GLU A 40 7.91 -14.12 -0.87
C GLU A 40 6.42 -13.79 -0.94
N ASN A 41 5.72 -14.03 0.17
CA ASN A 41 4.30 -13.74 0.33
C ASN A 41 4.13 -12.59 1.32
N PHE A 42 3.53 -11.48 0.87
CA PHE A 42 3.24 -10.33 1.72
C PHE A 42 1.74 -10.20 1.93
N GLN A 43 1.34 -9.84 3.15
CA GLN A 43 -0.05 -9.54 3.45
C GLN A 43 -0.21 -8.03 3.60
N LEU A 44 -1.34 -7.50 3.14
CA LEU A 44 -1.68 -6.08 3.21
C LEU A 44 -2.95 -5.88 4.03
N LEU A 45 -2.91 -4.94 4.97
CA LEU A 45 -4.04 -4.53 5.77
C LEU A 45 -4.57 -3.18 5.25
N PHE A 46 -5.82 -3.17 4.80
CA PHE A 46 -6.54 -1.96 4.40
C PHE A 46 -7.47 -1.51 5.53
N LYS A 47 -7.22 -0.32 6.07
CA LYS A 47 -8.07 0.30 7.10
C LYS A 47 -8.76 1.54 6.53
N PHE A 48 -10.07 1.47 6.37
CA PHE A 48 -10.89 2.53 5.80
C PHE A 48 -11.40 3.49 6.89
N SER A 49 -11.30 4.79 6.66
CA SER A 49 -11.93 5.81 7.52
C SER A 49 -13.41 6.00 7.14
N SER A 50 -14.18 6.66 8.02
CA SER A 50 -15.57 7.04 7.73
C SER A 50 -15.72 8.00 6.54
N GLN A 51 -14.62 8.64 6.13
CA GLN A 51 -14.58 9.58 5.01
C GLN A 51 -14.22 8.91 3.66
N TYR A 52 -13.93 7.61 3.64
CA TYR A 52 -13.72 6.87 2.40
C TYR A 52 -14.95 6.97 1.46
N PRO A 53 -14.78 7.22 0.15
CA PRO A 53 -13.54 7.27 -0.63
C PRO A 53 -12.92 8.67 -0.80
N PHE A 54 -13.45 9.71 -0.15
CA PHE A 54 -12.85 11.05 -0.23
C PHE A 54 -11.48 11.10 0.42
N ASP A 55 -11.33 10.29 1.47
CA ASP A 55 -10.09 10.05 2.18
C ASP A 55 -9.47 8.73 1.74
N SER A 56 -8.13 8.69 1.62
CA SER A 56 -7.40 7.45 1.33
C SER A 56 -7.55 6.43 2.48
N PRO A 57 -7.56 5.13 2.16
CA PRO A 57 -7.42 4.10 3.17
C PRO A 57 -5.99 4.07 3.69
N GLN A 58 -5.82 3.73 4.96
CA GLN A 58 -4.51 3.42 5.50
C GLN A 58 -4.14 2.00 5.06
N VAL A 59 -2.98 1.85 4.41
CA VAL A 59 -2.47 0.57 3.93
C VAL A 59 -1.13 0.28 4.57
N MET A 60 -1.01 -0.91 5.14
CA MET A 60 0.21 -1.35 5.81
C MET A 60 0.48 -2.81 5.46
N PHE A 61 1.75 -3.19 5.41
CA PHE A 61 2.11 -4.61 5.39
C PHE A 61 1.78 -5.23 6.76
N THR A 62 1.29 -6.45 6.73
CA THR A 62 0.97 -7.25 7.91
C THR A 62 1.59 -8.63 7.74
N GLY A 63 1.81 -9.34 8.84
CA GLY A 63 2.44 -10.66 8.86
C GLY A 63 3.92 -10.62 9.26
N GLU A 64 4.54 -11.79 9.29
CA GLU A 64 5.92 -11.99 9.74
C GLU A 64 6.97 -11.51 8.73
N ASN A 65 6.57 -11.31 7.46
CA ASN A 65 7.45 -10.86 6.38
C ASN A 65 6.98 -9.49 5.87
N SER A 66 7.80 -8.47 6.06
CA SER A 66 7.62 -7.14 5.45
C SER A 66 8.72 -6.90 4.41
N PRO A 67 8.39 -6.43 3.20
CA PRO A 67 9.38 -6.24 2.15
C PRO A 67 10.31 -5.08 2.52
N VAL A 68 11.62 -5.31 2.44
CA VAL A 68 12.62 -4.24 2.56
C VAL A 68 12.62 -3.45 1.26
N HIS A 69 11.98 -2.28 1.27
CA HIS A 69 11.74 -1.49 0.07
C HIS A 69 11.85 0.02 0.38
N PRO A 70 12.34 0.87 -0.55
CA PRO A 70 12.54 2.31 -0.31
C PRO A 70 11.26 3.07 0.08
N HIS A 71 10.11 2.50 -0.25
CA HIS A 71 8.77 3.02 0.05
C HIS A 71 8.05 2.28 1.19
N VAL A 72 8.74 1.37 1.89
CA VAL A 72 8.19 0.57 2.99
C VAL A 72 9.03 0.76 4.24
N TYR A 73 8.40 1.27 5.29
CA TYR A 73 9.06 1.53 6.56
C TYR A 73 9.12 0.27 7.44
N SER A 74 9.99 0.29 8.45
CA SER A 74 10.13 -0.81 9.41
C SER A 74 8.91 -1.02 10.31
N ASN A 75 8.01 -0.04 10.43
CA ASN A 75 6.70 -0.21 11.06
C ASN A 75 5.63 -0.71 10.08
N SER A 76 6.05 -1.21 8.92
CA SER A 76 5.21 -1.75 7.85
C SER A 76 4.28 -0.71 7.18
N HIS A 77 4.53 0.59 7.39
CA HIS A 77 3.85 1.66 6.66
C HIS A 77 4.34 1.74 5.22
N ILE A 78 3.45 2.17 4.32
CA ILE A 78 3.71 2.29 2.89
C ILE A 78 3.61 3.76 2.48
N CYS A 79 4.67 4.32 1.89
CA CYS A 79 4.66 5.65 1.28
C CYS A 79 4.47 5.54 -0.23
N LEU A 80 3.23 5.69 -0.69
CA LEU A 80 2.94 5.83 -2.12
C LEU A 80 2.15 7.10 -2.36
N PHE A 81 2.44 7.79 -3.46
CA PHE A 81 1.72 8.98 -3.90
C PHE A 81 0.20 8.71 -4.01
N ILE A 82 -0.18 7.52 -4.51
CA ILE A 82 -1.58 7.11 -4.62
C ILE A 82 -2.32 7.09 -3.28
N LEU A 83 -1.63 6.93 -2.15
CA LEU A 83 -2.22 6.91 -0.80
C LEU A 83 -2.20 8.29 -0.11
N THR A 84 -1.53 9.25 -0.72
CA THR A 84 -1.23 10.57 -0.15
C THR A 84 -1.74 11.65 -1.09
N GLU A 85 -0.88 12.29 -1.88
CA GLU A 85 -1.24 13.46 -2.70
C GLU A 85 -2.05 13.11 -3.96
N ASP A 86 -1.79 11.97 -4.57
CA ASP A 86 -2.51 11.51 -5.77
C ASP A 86 -3.79 10.73 -5.43
N TRP A 87 -4.16 10.63 -4.14
CA TRP A 87 -5.40 9.97 -3.79
C TRP A 87 -6.60 10.75 -4.34
N SER A 88 -7.46 10.04 -5.06
CA SER A 88 -8.70 10.55 -5.57
C SER A 88 -9.81 9.54 -5.34
N PRO A 89 -11.05 9.98 -5.02
CA PRO A 89 -12.19 9.07 -4.82
C PRO A 89 -12.53 8.22 -6.05
N VAL A 90 -11.94 8.49 -7.22
CA VAL A 90 -12.06 7.63 -8.41
C VAL A 90 -11.20 6.37 -8.31
N LEU A 91 -10.14 6.39 -7.51
CA LEU A 91 -9.26 5.26 -7.28
C LEU A 91 -9.93 4.21 -6.40
N SER A 92 -9.61 2.95 -6.65
CA SER A 92 -10.13 1.81 -5.91
C SER A 92 -9.02 1.08 -5.17
N VAL A 93 -9.40 0.18 -4.25
CA VAL A 93 -8.46 -0.74 -3.59
C VAL A 93 -7.63 -1.52 -4.62
N GLN A 94 -8.23 -1.94 -5.73
CA GLN A 94 -7.53 -2.63 -6.81
C GLN A 94 -6.42 -1.77 -7.43
N SER A 95 -6.67 -0.48 -7.67
CA SER A 95 -5.65 0.45 -8.19
C SER A 95 -4.48 0.62 -7.22
N VAL A 96 -4.77 0.67 -5.92
CA VAL A 96 -3.73 0.72 -4.86
C VAL A 96 -2.90 -0.55 -4.86
N CYS A 97 -3.54 -1.72 -4.90
CA CYS A 97 -2.86 -3.01 -4.98
C CYS A 97 -1.94 -3.11 -6.20
N LEU A 98 -2.44 -2.73 -7.38
CA LEU A 98 -1.66 -2.71 -8.62
C LEU A 98 -0.45 -1.78 -8.52
N SER A 99 -0.62 -0.62 -7.88
CA SER A 99 0.48 0.32 -7.65
C SER A 99 1.56 -0.27 -6.74
N ILE A 100 1.16 -0.97 -5.66
CA ILE A 100 2.10 -1.67 -4.77
C ILE A 100 2.86 -2.76 -5.53
N ILE A 101 2.15 -3.62 -6.29
CA ILE A 101 2.78 -4.68 -7.08
C ILE A 101 3.76 -4.09 -8.10
N SER A 102 3.34 -3.07 -8.85
CA SER A 102 4.21 -2.39 -9.82
C SER A 102 5.45 -1.79 -9.16
N THR A 103 5.29 -1.21 -7.97
CA THR A 103 6.40 -0.61 -7.21
C THR A 103 7.38 -1.68 -6.75
N LEU A 104 6.90 -2.77 -6.15
CA LEU A 104 7.73 -3.90 -5.72
C LEU A 104 8.44 -4.56 -6.90
N SER A 105 7.75 -4.71 -8.03
CA SER A 105 8.31 -5.30 -9.25
C SER A 105 9.34 -4.42 -9.94
N SER A 106 9.18 -3.10 -9.89
CA SER A 106 10.15 -2.15 -10.45
C SER A 106 11.36 -1.92 -9.54
N CYS A 107 11.34 -2.43 -8.31
CA CYS A 107 12.41 -2.24 -7.36
C CYS A 107 13.66 -3.02 -7.77
N LYS A 108 14.77 -2.30 -7.99
CA LYS A 108 16.07 -2.89 -8.36
C LYS A 108 16.96 -3.19 -7.16
N GLU A 109 16.66 -2.64 -5.97
CA GLU A 109 17.48 -2.81 -4.77
C GLU A 109 16.65 -2.83 -3.48
N LYS A 110 16.87 -3.83 -2.62
CA LYS A 110 16.25 -3.91 -1.27
C LYS A 110 16.93 -2.90 -0.33
N ARG A 111 16.42 -1.68 -0.25
CA ARG A 111 16.88 -0.65 0.70
C ARG A 111 15.70 -0.13 1.52
N GLN A 112 15.96 0.34 2.73
CA GLN A 112 14.96 1.04 3.56
C GLN A 112 14.91 2.53 3.18
N PRO A 113 13.79 3.23 3.46
CA PRO A 113 13.74 4.68 3.33
C PRO A 113 14.86 5.34 4.16
N PRO A 114 15.56 6.36 3.66
CA PRO A 114 16.63 7.04 4.41
C PRO A 114 16.12 7.64 5.74
N ASP A 115 14.87 8.11 5.76
CA ASP A 115 14.21 8.66 6.94
C ASP A 115 13.54 7.61 7.82
N ASN A 116 13.81 6.31 7.63
CA ASN A 116 13.09 5.26 8.33
C ASN A 116 13.18 5.37 9.86
N SER A 117 14.38 5.62 10.41
CA SER A 117 14.55 5.78 11.86
C SER A 117 13.84 7.03 12.39
N PHE A 118 13.84 8.13 11.63
CA PHE A 118 13.17 9.36 12.00
C PHE A 118 11.65 9.19 11.93
N TYR A 119 11.13 8.62 10.85
CA TYR A 119 9.72 8.33 10.65
C TYR A 119 9.17 7.41 11.72
N VAL A 120 9.83 6.28 12.03
CA VAL A 120 9.36 5.36 13.08
C VAL A 120 9.38 6.00 14.48
N GLN A 121 10.30 6.93 14.75
CA GLN A 121 10.36 7.65 16.03
C GLN A 121 9.34 8.80 16.12
N THR A 122 9.04 9.45 15.00
CA THR A 122 8.17 10.66 14.95
C THR A 122 6.74 10.36 14.54
N CYS A 123 6.47 9.21 13.93
CA CYS A 123 5.13 8.72 13.71
C CYS A 123 4.50 8.34 15.03
N ASP A 124 3.54 9.14 15.48
CA ASP A 124 2.46 8.62 16.30
C ASP A 124 1.79 7.44 15.58
N LYS A 125 1.08 6.59 16.33
CA LYS A 125 0.42 5.34 15.83
C LYS A 125 -0.57 5.54 14.66
N ASN A 126 -0.74 6.77 14.19
CA ASN A 126 -1.61 7.20 13.11
C ASN A 126 -0.78 7.85 11.96
N PRO A 127 -0.50 7.14 10.85
CA PRO A 127 0.29 7.66 9.72
C PRO A 127 -0.33 8.86 9.00
N LYS A 128 -1.57 9.22 9.29
CA LYS A 128 -2.26 10.37 8.70
C LYS A 128 -1.90 11.71 9.37
N GLU A 129 -1.37 11.70 10.59
CA GLU A 129 -0.97 12.94 11.29
C GLU A 129 0.52 13.26 11.14
N THR A 130 1.29 12.37 10.50
CA THR A 130 2.72 12.58 10.28
C THR A 130 2.94 13.43 9.04
N LYS A 131 3.71 14.51 9.21
CA LYS A 131 4.17 15.36 8.11
C LYS A 131 5.18 14.58 7.26
N TRP A 132 4.77 14.20 6.06
CA TRP A 132 5.61 13.47 5.12
C TRP A 132 6.69 14.38 4.55
N TRP A 133 7.94 13.92 4.58
CA TRP A 133 9.05 14.56 3.89
C TRP A 133 9.34 13.72 2.65
N TYR A 134 8.85 14.19 1.50
CA TYR A 134 9.16 13.58 0.22
C TYR A 134 10.55 14.02 -0.20
N HIS A 135 11.48 13.08 -0.26
CA HIS A 135 12.76 13.26 -0.91
C HIS A 135 12.62 12.85 -2.38
N ASP A 136 11.90 13.68 -3.13
CA ASP A 136 11.91 13.61 -4.60
C ASP A 136 13.12 14.40 -5.08
N ASP A 137 14.29 13.80 -4.98
CA ASP A 137 15.49 14.32 -5.62
C ASP A 137 15.64 13.62 -6.96
N THR A 138 15.28 14.38 -7.98
CA THR A 138 15.50 14.14 -9.40
C THR A 138 16.91 13.59 -9.67
N CYS A 139 17.01 12.37 -10.23
CA CYS A 139 17.90 11.95 -11.33
C CYS A 139 18.05 10.41 -11.40
#